data_AF-A0A839YYV6-F1
#
_entry.id   AF-A0A839YYV6-F1
#
_cell.length_a   1.000
_cell.length_b   1.000
_cell.length_c   1.000
_cell.angle_alpha   90.00
_cell.angle_beta   90.00
_cell.angle_gamma   90.00
#
_symmetry.space_group_name_H-M   'P 1'
#
loop_
_entity.id
_entity.type
_entity.pdbx_description
1 polymer ?
#
loop_
_entity_poly.entity_id
_entity_poly.type
_entity_poly.pdbx_seq_one_letter_code
_entity_poly.pdbx_strand_id
1 'polypeptide(L)' 'MDKAHVEAIASKHKALHMRIESEEHRPRPDMDLLSRLKKQKLALKDELVGH' A
#
# COMPACT_ATOMS: atom_id res chain seq x y z
N MET A 1 -10.16 16.94 -7.77
CA MET A 1 -9.93 15.78 -6.89
C MET A 1 -10.88 15.86 -5.71
N ASP A 2 -11.89 14.98 -5.67
CA ASP A 2 -12.79 14.88 -4.53
C ASP A 2 -12.03 14.42 -3.28
N LYS A 3 -12.20 15.16 -2.17
CA LYS A 3 -11.57 14.85 -0.87
C LYS A 3 -11.78 13.39 -0.45
N ALA A 4 -12.99 12.88 -0.69
CA ALA A 4 -13.37 11.50 -0.41
C ALA A 4 -12.56 10.46 -1.22
N HIS A 5 -12.18 10.80 -2.46
CA HIS A 5 -11.37 9.91 -3.31
C HIS A 5 -9.94 9.82 -2.78
N VAL A 6 -9.34 10.96 -2.42
CA VAL A 6 -8.01 11.02 -1.80
C VAL A 6 -7.99 10.30 -0.45
N GLU A 7 -9.01 10.48 0.39
CA GLU A 7 -9.13 9.78 1.68
C GLU A 7 -9.28 8.26 1.49
N ALA A 8 -10.05 7.82 0.50
CA ALA A 8 -10.18 6.40 0.18
C ALA A 8 -8.85 5.78 -0.28
N ILE A 9 -8.09 6.47 -1.15
CA ILE A 9 -6.78 5.98 -1.59
C ILE A 9 -5.77 6.02 -0.43
N ALA A 10 -5.77 7.08 0.39
CA ALA A 10 -4.91 7.20 1.56
C ALA A 10 -5.18 6.09 2.59
N SER A 11 -6.45 5.75 2.84
CA SER A 11 -6.84 4.65 3.73
C SER A 11 -6.36 3.30 3.21
N LYS A 12 -6.55 3.02 1.90
CA LYS A 12 -6.01 1.81 1.25
C LYS A 12 -4.48 1.75 1.33
N HIS A 13 -3.80 2.87 1.09
CA HIS A 13 -2.35 2.97 1.19
C HIS A 13 -1.86 2.69 2.62
N LYS A 14 -2.54 3.22 3.66
CA LYS A 14 -2.22 2.95 5.06
C LYS A 14 -2.43 1.47 5.41
N ALA A 15 -3.52 0.86 4.95
CA ALA A 15 -3.79 -0.56 5.16
C ALA A 15 -2.73 -1.48 4.52
N LEU A 16 -2.28 -1.16 3.30
CA LEU A 16 -1.20 -1.89 2.65
C LEU A 16 0.14 -1.69 3.37
N HIS A 17 0.43 -0.48 3.86
CA HIS A 17 1.65 -0.23 4.61
C HIS A 17 1.72 -1.07 5.89
N MET A 18 0.63 -1.10 6.67
CA MET A 18 0.56 -1.93 7.88
C MET A 18 0.70 -3.42 7.57
N ARG A 19 0.16 -3.90 6.45
CA ARG A 19 0.35 -5.29 5.98
C ARG A 19 1.80 -5.60 5.63
N ILE A 20 2.48 -4.69 4.94
CA ILE A 20 3.90 -4.83 4.59
C ILE A 20 4.73 -4.87 5.87
N GLU A 21 4.54 -3.92 6.78
CA GLU A 21 5.29 -3.88 8.05
C GLU A 21 5.03 -5.14 8.88
N SER A 22 3.77 -5.57 9.01
CA SER A 22 3.43 -6.80 9.73
C SER A 22 4.11 -8.03 9.14
N GLU A 23 4.27 -8.08 7.82
CA GLU A 23 4.93 -9.19 7.14
C GLU A 23 6.46 -9.07 7.24
N GLU A 24 7.04 -7.87 7.14
CA GLU A 24 8.49 -7.61 7.33
C GLU A 24 8.96 -7.93 8.76
N HIS A 25 8.09 -7.73 9.76
CA HIS A 25 8.37 -8.06 11.15
C HIS A 25 8.27 -9.57 11.46
N ARG A 26 7.78 -10.40 10.53
CA ARG A 26 7.72 -11.84 10.75
C ARG A 26 9.12 -12.45 10.68
N PRO A 27 9.41 -13.47 11.52
CA PRO A 27 10.70 -14.18 11.47
C PRO A 27 10.91 -14.95 10.14
N ARG A 28 9.85 -15.19 9.37
CA ARG A 28 9.90 -15.68 7.99
C ARG A 28 8.94 -14.87 7.12
N PRO A 29 9.38 -13.74 6.56
CA PRO A 29 8.54 -12.93 5.69
C PRO A 29 8.30 -13.65 4.36
N ASP A 30 7.06 -13.63 3.87
CA ASP A 30 6.77 -14.05 2.50
C ASP A 30 7.20 -12.94 1.52
N MET A 31 8.34 -13.17 0.86
CA MET A 31 8.95 -12.20 -0.06
C MET A 31 8.11 -11.97 -1.33
N ASP A 32 7.35 -12.97 -1.79
CA ASP A 32 6.45 -12.81 -2.95
C ASP A 32 5.27 -11.93 -2.57
N LEU A 33 4.65 -12.21 -1.42
CA LEU A 33 3.59 -11.38 -0.86
C LEU A 33 4.08 -9.95 -0.62
N LEU A 34 5.27 -9.77 -0.05
CA LEU A 34 5.87 -8.46 0.18
C LEU A 34 6.04 -7.66 -1.11
N SER A 35 6.57 -8.31 -2.15
CA SER A 35 6.78 -7.70 -3.47
C SER A 35 5.45 -7.28 -4.10
N ARG A 36 4.41 -8.12 -4.01
CA ARG A 36 3.06 -7.82 -4.50
C ARG A 36 2.43 -6.65 -3.74
N LEU A 37 2.54 -6.63 -2.41
CA LEU A 37 2.02 -5.54 -1.58
C LEU A 37 2.75 -4.22 -1.86
N LYS A 38 4.08 -4.24 -2.01
CA LYS A 38 4.87 -3.04 -2.37
C LYS A 38 4.50 -2.50 -3.75
N LYS A 39 4.27 -3.37 -4.74
CA LYS A 39 3.77 -2.97 -6.07
C LYS A 39 2.38 -2.33 -6.01
N GLN A 40 1.45 -2.91 -5.23
CA GLN A 40 0.12 -2.31 -5.04
C GLN A 40 0.19 -0.95 -4.35
N LYS A 41 1.07 -0.80 -3.34
CA LYS A 41 1.32 0.48 -2.68
C LYS A 41 1.86 1.53 -3.66
N LEU A 42 2.77 1.13 -4.55
CA LEU A 42 3.32 2.01 -5.59
C LEU A 42 2.24 2.46 -6.58
N ALA A 43 1.38 1.56 -7.05
CA ALA A 43 0.29 1.89 -7.97
C ALA A 43 -0.72 2.88 -7.35
N LEU A 44 -1.09 2.71 -6.08
CA LEU A 44 -1.97 3.66 -5.39
C LEU A 44 -1.31 5.01 -5.14
N LYS A 45 0.00 5.03 -4.91
CA LYS A 45 0.76 6.28 -4.80
C LYS A 45 0.80 7.00 -6.16
N ASP A 46 0.92 6.26 -7.25
CA ASP A 46 0.87 6.79 -8.61
C ASP A 46 -0.52 7.38 -8.91
N GLU A 47 -1.60 6.67 -8.54
CA GLU A 47 -2.99 7.15 -8.67
C GLU A 47 -3.27 8.40 -7.81
N LEU A 48 -2.60 8.57 -6.67
CA LEU A 48 -2.64 9.78 -5.83
C LEU A 48 -1.87 10.95 -6.43
N VAL A 49 -0.74 10.69 -7.09
CA VAL A 49 0.20 11.70 -7.59
C VAL A 49 -0.14 12.10 -9.04
N GLY A 50 -0.79 11.22 -9.80
CA GLY A 50 -0.87 11.29 -11.25
C GLY A 50 -2.25 10.96 -11.80
N HIS A 51 -3.16 11.91 -11.65
CA HIS A 51 -3.89 12.46 -12.80
C HIS A 51 -4.36 13.89 -12.54
#